data_AF-A0A527IKD4-F1
#
_entry.id   AF-A0A527IKD4-F1
#
_cell.length_a   1.000
_cell.length_b   1.000
_cell.length_c   1.000
_cell.angle_alpha   90.00
_cell.angle_beta   90.00
_cell.angle_gamma   90.00
#
_symmetry.space_group_name_H-M   'P 1'
#
loop_
_entity.id
_entity.type
_entity.pdbx_description
1 polymer ?
#
loop_
_entity_poly.entity_id
_entity_poly.type
_entity_poly.pdbx_seq_one_letter_code
_entity_poly.pdbx_strand_id
1 'polypeptide(L)' 'ATAITKSYRNTQNVRRFLIRECGDAFRFDRPFMAWLKDGVEKTMGDAADEWLRRQAEKPKAQFS' A
#
# COMPACT_ATOMS: atom_id res chain seq x y z
N ALA A 1 -6.32 12.02 -9.32
CA ALA A 1 -5.94 10.94 -8.38
C ALA A 1 -7.19 10.20 -7.93
N THR A 2 -7.10 8.88 -7.68
CA THR A 2 -8.25 8.07 -7.21
C THR A 2 -8.32 8.10 -5.69
N ALA A 3 -9.38 8.68 -5.12
CA ALA A 3 -9.53 8.79 -3.67
C ALA A 3 -9.80 7.45 -2.98
N ILE A 4 -9.24 7.27 -1.78
CA ILE A 4 -9.57 6.18 -0.85
C ILE A 4 -10.72 6.64 0.03
N THR A 5 -11.88 6.03 -0.17
CA THR A 5 -13.07 6.36 0.62
C THR A 5 -13.16 5.50 1.88
N LYS A 6 -14.02 5.90 2.83
CA LYS A 6 -14.35 5.10 4.03
C LYS A 6 -14.86 3.69 3.70
N SER A 7 -15.40 3.49 2.50
CA SER A 7 -15.87 2.20 1.98
C SER A 7 -14.79 1.42 1.22
N TYR A 8 -13.51 1.76 1.40
CA TYR A 8 -12.40 1.12 0.70
C TYR A 8 -12.40 -0.41 0.84
N ARG A 9 -12.17 -1.09 -0.29
CA ARG A 9 -12.08 -2.54 -0.39
C ARG A 9 -10.83 -2.91 -1.20
N ASN A 10 -10.15 -3.97 -0.79
CA ASN A 10 -9.06 -4.60 -1.55
C ASN A 10 -9.63 -5.40 -2.74
N THR A 11 -10.26 -4.71 -3.69
CA THR A 11 -10.79 -5.32 -4.91
C THR A 11 -9.65 -5.78 -5.82
N GLN A 12 -9.99 -6.59 -6.83
CA GLN A 12 -9.01 -7.01 -7.84
C GLN A 12 -8.41 -5.83 -8.62
N ASN A 13 -9.16 -4.74 -8.82
CA ASN A 13 -8.65 -3.54 -9.51
C ASN A 13 -7.59 -2.84 -8.67
N VAL A 14 -7.87 -2.68 -7.37
CA VAL A 14 -6.92 -2.09 -6.42
C VAL A 14 -5.65 -2.94 -6.33
N ARG A 15 -5.80 -4.28 -6.25
CA ARG A 15 -4.65 -5.19 -6.27
C ARG A 15 -3.82 -5.04 -7.55
N ARG A 16 -4.46 -5.02 -8.73
CA ARG A 16 -3.77 -4.86 -10.02
C ARG A 16 -3.01 -3.54 -10.11
N PHE A 17 -3.64 -2.46 -9.66
CA PHE A 17 -3.01 -1.14 -9.59
C PHE A 17 -1.77 -1.17 -8.69
N LEU A 18 -1.89 -1.66 -7.45
CA LEU A 18 -0.76 -1.65 -6.51
C LEU A 18 0.38 -2.58 -6.93
N ILE A 19 0.09 -3.73 -7.56
CA ILE A 19 1.14 -4.60 -8.15
C ILE A 19 1.86 -3.87 -9.28
N ARG A 20 1.15 -3.16 -10.15
CA ARG A 20 1.77 -2.40 -11.24
C ARG A 20 2.70 -1.30 -10.73
N GLU A 21 2.29 -0.57 -9.69
CA GLU A 21 3.07 0.57 -9.18
C GLU A 21 4.19 0.14 -8.20
N CYS A 22 3.97 -0.92 -7.42
CA CYS A 22 4.89 -1.36 -6.36
C CYS A 22 5.70 -2.63 -6.70
N GLY A 23 5.37 -3.31 -7.81
CA GLY A 23 5.97 -4.57 -8.23
C GLY A 23 5.35 -5.83 -7.60
N ASP A 24 5.81 -7.00 -8.05
CA ASP A 24 5.26 -8.32 -7.67
C ASP A 24 5.45 -8.69 -6.20
N ALA A 25 6.37 -8.01 -5.52
CA ALA A 25 6.58 -8.12 -4.08
C ALA A 25 5.45 -7.47 -3.26
N PHE A 26 4.53 -6.73 -3.89
CA PHE A 26 3.42 -6.07 -3.22
C PHE A 26 2.58 -7.05 -2.39
N ARG A 27 2.30 -6.66 -1.14
CA ARG A 27 1.43 -7.39 -0.21
C ARG A 27 0.66 -6.40 0.65
N PHE A 28 -0.63 -6.68 0.87
CA PHE A 28 -1.42 -6.01 1.91
C PHE A 28 -1.03 -6.54 3.29
N ASP A 29 -0.02 -5.94 3.90
CA ASP A 29 0.36 -6.26 5.28
C ASP A 29 -0.50 -5.48 6.30
N ARG A 30 -0.46 -5.93 7.56
CA ARG A 30 -1.28 -5.33 8.62
C ARG A 30 -0.93 -3.85 8.87
N PRO A 31 0.35 -3.46 8.98
CA PRO A 31 0.70 -2.05 9.14
C PRO A 31 0.18 -1.17 8.01
N PHE A 32 0.31 -1.62 6.76
CA PHE A 32 -0.16 -0.87 5.60
C PHE A 32 -1.68 -0.71 5.61
N MET A 33 -2.41 -1.80 5.90
CA MET A 33 -3.87 -1.77 6.00
C MET A 33 -4.38 -0.91 7.15
N ALA A 34 -3.63 -0.80 8.26
CA ALA A 34 -3.97 0.08 9.36
C ALA A 34 -3.86 1.55 8.96
N TRP A 35 -2.76 1.93 8.30
CA TRP A 35 -2.56 3.28 7.78
C TRP A 35 -3.59 3.66 6.71
N LEU A 36 -3.95 2.72 5.85
CA LEU A 36 -4.95 2.95 4.81
C LEU A 36 -6.36 3.25 5.38
N LYS A 37 -6.61 2.84 6.62
CA LYS A 37 -7.92 2.92 7.30
C LYS A 37 -7.94 3.90 8.48
N ASP A 38 -6.89 4.69 8.67
CA ASP A 38 -6.77 5.64 9.80
C ASP A 38 -7.75 6.83 9.72
N GLY A 39 -8.51 6.96 8.62
CA GLY A 39 -9.51 8.00 8.42
C GLY A 39 -8.98 9.30 7.80
N VAL A 40 -7.68 9.41 7.53
CA VAL A 40 -7.07 10.55 6.84
C VAL A 40 -7.29 10.41 5.33
N GLU A 41 -7.60 11.53 4.66
CA GLU A 41 -7.79 11.58 3.21
C GLU A 41 -6.52 11.15 2.49
N LYS A 42 -6.67 10.17 1.58
CA LYS A 42 -5.59 9.54 0.83
C LYS A 42 -6.06 9.22 -0.58
N THR A 43 -5.12 9.05 -1.48
CA THR A 43 -5.32 8.58 -2.84
C THR A 43 -4.62 7.23 -3.06
N MET A 44 -4.94 6.57 -4.17
CA MET A 44 -4.21 5.36 -4.57
C MET A 44 -2.74 5.63 -4.90
N GLY A 45 -2.38 6.86 -5.30
CA GLY A 45 -0.99 7.28 -5.42
C GLY A 45 -0.29 7.27 -4.06
N ASP A 46 -0.88 7.92 -3.06
CA ASP A 46 -0.33 7.95 -1.70
C ASP A 46 -0.15 6.54 -1.12
N ALA A 47 -1.06 5.63 -1.45
CA ALA A 47 -0.96 4.23 -1.04
C ALA A 47 0.22 3.49 -1.69
N ALA A 48 0.54 3.77 -2.95
CA ALA A 48 1.71 3.21 -3.61
C ALA A 48 3.01 3.79 -2.99
N ASP A 49 3.07 5.10 -2.85
CA ASP A 49 4.22 5.81 -2.27
C ASP A 49 4.50 5.35 -0.83
N GLU A 50 3.45 5.22 -0.02
CA GLU A 50 3.57 4.74 1.36
C GLU A 50 4.06 3.29 1.43
N TRP A 51 3.59 2.41 0.54
CA TRP A 51 4.05 1.04 0.52
C TRP A 51 5.54 0.96 0.19
N LEU A 52 6.00 1.74 -0.80
CA LEU A 52 7.41 1.84 -1.18
C LEU A 52 8.27 2.41 -0.06
N ARG A 53 7.82 3.47 0.61
CA ARG A 53 8.49 4.06 1.78
C ARG A 53 8.70 3.00 2.88
N ARG A 54 7.66 2.23 3.20
CA ARG A 54 7.74 1.14 4.19
C ARG A 54 8.71 0.03 3.79
N GLN A 55 8.83 -0.29 2.50
CA GLN A 55 9.82 -1.29 2.07
C GLN A 55 11.25 -0.76 2.14
N ALA A 56 11.45 0.54 1.87
CA ALA A 56 12.76 1.17 2.01
C ALA A 56 13.21 1.28 3.49
N GLU A 57 12.25 1.43 4.41
CA GLU A 57 12.51 1.53 5.86
C GLU A 57 12.71 0.19 6.57
N LYS A 58 12.28 -0.91 5.94
CA LYS A 58 12.64 -2.24 6.46
C LYS A 58 14.16 -2.37 6.38
N PRO A 59 14.86 -2.63 7.51
CA PRO A 59 16.28 -2.93 7.47
C PRO A 59 16.52 -4.05 6.45
N LYS A 60 17.55 -3.91 5.60
CA LYS A 60 18.12 -5.04 4.86
C LYS A 60 18.78 -6.01 5.86
N ALA A 61 17.96 -6.74 6.61
CA ALA A 61 18.36 -7.86 7.45
C ALA A 61 17.15 -8.80 7.44
N GLN A 62 17.25 -10.07 7.05
CA GLN A 62 18.33 -11.00 7.31
C GLN A 62 18.17 -12.15 6.30
N PHE A 63 18.98 -12.14 5.25
CA PHE A 63 19.36 -13.39 4.56
C PHE A 63 20.87 -13.51 4.75
N SER A 64 21.21 -14.13 5.88
CA SER A 64 22.39 -14.99 5.99
C SER A 64 21.91 -16.42 5.80
#